data_AF-A0A7M7N9K5-F1
#
_entry.id   AF-A0A7M7N9K5-F1
#
_cell.length_a   1.000
_cell.length_b   1.000
_cell.length_c   1.000
_cell.angle_alpha   90.00
_cell.angle_beta   90.00
_cell.angle_gamma   90.00
#
_symmetry.space_group_name_H-M   'P 1'
#
loop_
_entity.id
_entity.type
_entity.pdbx_description
1 polymer ?
#
loop_
_entity_poly.entity_id
_entity_poly.type
_entity_poly.pdbx_seq_one_letter_code
_entity_poly.pdbx_strand_id
1 'polypeptide(L)'
;MQITIGKASCTEQLTTTERDTSCNLFEIMERSRRRVSPEQVAKKWCQISQDQSGFQKKYINQYIGYGLFATRDFSKGDFLLEYRGVHRPDTAAETDDVDNTYVFEYRHNGKDMLIDATCPNSCLARYINDCHKDPTPL
;
A
#
# COMPACT_ATOMS: atom_id res chain seq x y z
N MET A 1 -1.57 -12.24 -8.35
CA MET A 1 -1.76 -11.96 -6.91
C MET A 1 -1.99 -10.47 -6.78
N GLN A 2 -3.20 -10.03 -6.38
CA GLN A 2 -3.57 -8.62 -6.28
C GLN A 2 -3.71 -8.24 -4.80
N ILE A 3 -3.09 -7.13 -4.43
CA ILE A 3 -2.82 -6.68 -3.06
C ILE A 3 -3.92 -5.68 -2.65
N THR A 4 -4.59 -5.87 -1.51
CA THR A 4 -5.79 -5.11 -1.08
C THR A 4 -5.50 -4.22 0.14
N ILE A 5 -5.92 -2.94 0.11
CA ILE A 5 -5.80 -2.00 1.23
C ILE A 5 -7.20 -1.63 1.73
N GLY A 6 -7.48 -1.89 3.01
CA GLY A 6 -8.81 -1.68 3.60
C GLY A 6 -9.21 -0.20 3.70
N LYS A 7 -10.42 0.12 3.27
CA LYS A 7 -11.11 1.39 3.58
C LYS A 7 -11.75 1.32 4.96
N ALA A 8 -11.49 2.31 5.82
CA ALA A 8 -12.28 2.56 7.01
C ALA A 8 -13.48 3.42 6.64
N SER A 9 -14.70 2.90 6.81
CA SER A 9 -15.93 3.69 6.81
C SER A 9 -16.20 4.10 8.26
N CYS A 10 -16.14 5.40 8.55
CA CYS A 10 -16.64 5.95 9.80
C CYS A 10 -17.75 6.96 9.43
N THR A 11 -18.98 6.59 9.73
CA THR A 11 -20.16 7.44 9.60
C THR A 11 -20.37 8.14 10.94
N GLU A 12 -20.10 9.45 10.99
CA GLU A 12 -20.65 10.31 12.02
C GLU A 12 -21.30 11.52 11.34
N GLN A 13 -22.61 11.66 11.57
CA GLN A 13 -23.40 12.82 11.18
C GLN A 13 -23.12 13.95 12.16
N LEU A 14 -22.67 15.10 11.68
CA LEU A 14 -22.65 16.34 12.46
C LEU A 14 -23.17 17.50 11.58
N THR A 15 -24.07 18.25 12.19
CA THR A 15 -25.01 19.22 11.60
C THR A 15 -24.36 20.55 11.22
N THR A 16 -24.96 21.15 10.20
CA THR A 16 -24.78 22.46 9.53
C THR A 16 -24.27 23.60 10.41
N THR A 17 -23.32 24.41 9.92
CA THR A 17 -23.51 25.78 9.34
C THR A 17 -22.18 26.58 9.40
N GLU A 18 -21.87 27.30 8.31
CA GLU A 18 -20.91 28.43 8.20
C GLU A 18 -19.38 28.17 8.16
N ARG A 19 -18.84 27.25 7.35
CA ARG A 19 -17.39 27.22 7.02
C ARG A 19 -17.01 26.79 5.59
N ASP A 20 -17.94 26.79 4.65
CA ASP A 20 -17.78 26.01 3.41
C ASP A 20 -17.02 26.66 2.25
N THR A 21 -16.68 27.95 2.28
CA THR A 21 -15.98 28.57 1.13
C THR A 21 -14.46 28.35 1.14
N SER A 22 -13.82 28.24 2.31
CA SER A 22 -12.36 28.04 2.40
C SER A 22 -11.95 26.59 2.17
N CYS A 23 -12.75 25.62 2.63
CA CYS A 23 -12.49 24.19 2.43
C CYS A 23 -12.67 23.76 0.97
N ASN A 24 -13.65 24.37 0.27
CA ASN A 24 -13.88 24.11 -1.16
C ASN A 24 -12.73 24.63 -2.03
N LEU A 25 -12.14 25.79 -1.70
CA LEU A 25 -10.99 26.30 -2.46
C LEU A 25 -9.76 25.39 -2.32
N PHE A 26 -9.49 24.82 -1.15
CA PHE A 26 -8.38 23.89 -0.96
C PHE A 26 -8.58 22.59 -1.75
N GLU A 27 -9.79 22.02 -1.76
CA GLU A 27 -10.12 20.85 -2.58
C GLU A 27 -10.10 21.15 -4.08
N ILE A 28 -10.60 22.32 -4.51
CA ILE A 28 -10.56 22.77 -5.91
C ILE A 28 -9.11 23.02 -6.36
N MET A 29 -8.26 23.58 -5.50
CA MET A 29 -6.83 23.82 -5.78
C MET A 29 -6.01 22.52 -5.81
N GLU A 30 -6.31 21.54 -4.97
CA GLU A 30 -5.74 20.18 -5.04
C GLU A 30 -6.15 19.47 -6.35
N ARG A 31 -7.43 19.59 -6.76
CA ARG A 31 -7.94 19.08 -8.05
C ARG A 31 -7.34 19.79 -9.27
N SER A 32 -6.90 21.03 -9.11
CA SER A 32 -6.30 21.87 -10.15
C SER A 32 -4.79 21.64 -10.35
N ARG A 33 -4.12 20.83 -9.51
CA ARG A 33 -2.78 20.33 -9.84
C ARG A 33 -2.94 19.35 -11.01
N ARG A 34 -2.20 19.58 -12.10
CA ARG A 34 -2.08 18.61 -13.20
C ARG A 34 -1.86 17.23 -12.58
N ARG A 35 -2.80 16.31 -12.81
CA ARG A 35 -2.78 14.97 -12.23
C ARG A 35 -1.45 14.32 -12.63
N VAL A 36 -0.54 14.19 -11.69
CA VAL A 36 0.74 13.50 -11.91
C VAL A 36 0.42 12.06 -12.27
N SER A 37 1.03 11.53 -13.33
CA SER A 37 0.68 10.18 -13.76
C SER A 37 1.07 9.16 -12.68
N PRO A 38 0.31 8.06 -12.50
CA PRO A 38 0.66 7.01 -11.55
C PRO A 38 2.10 6.49 -11.75
N GLU A 39 2.58 6.44 -12.99
CA GLU A 39 3.96 6.06 -13.32
C GLU A 39 5.00 7.06 -12.78
N GLN A 40 4.74 8.36 -12.92
CA GLN A 40 5.63 9.40 -12.38
C GLN A 40 5.67 9.34 -10.85
N VAL A 41 4.52 9.08 -10.23
CA VAL A 41 4.42 8.87 -8.78
C VAL A 41 5.23 7.63 -8.36
N ALA A 42 5.06 6.51 -9.06
CA ALA A 42 5.81 5.28 -8.81
C ALA A 42 7.32 5.52 -8.90
N LYS A 43 7.80 6.12 -10.01
CA LYS A 43 9.21 6.45 -10.21
C LYS A 43 9.77 7.27 -9.06
N LYS A 44 9.05 8.32 -8.64
CA LYS A 44 9.48 9.18 -7.53
C LYS A 44 9.70 8.39 -6.25
N TRP A 45 8.70 7.61 -5.81
CA TRP A 45 8.75 6.92 -4.53
C TRP A 45 9.71 5.72 -4.51
N CYS A 46 9.78 4.97 -5.61
CA CYS A 46 10.78 3.91 -5.79
C CYS A 46 12.20 4.47 -5.75
N GLN A 47 12.46 5.58 -6.46
CA GLN A 47 13.79 6.22 -6.51
C GLN A 47 14.30 6.68 -5.15
N ILE A 48 13.42 7.25 -4.32
CA ILE A 48 13.80 7.69 -2.97
C ILE A 48 13.70 6.57 -1.93
N SER A 49 13.22 5.39 -2.32
CA SER A 49 13.03 4.20 -1.47
C SER A 49 12.23 4.49 -0.20
N GLN A 50 11.14 5.25 -0.32
CA GLN A 50 10.24 5.61 0.78
C GLN A 50 8.79 5.26 0.46
N ASP A 51 8.01 5.04 1.51
CA ASP A 51 6.57 4.82 1.38
C ASP A 51 5.85 6.15 1.11
N GLN A 52 4.95 6.10 0.13
CA GLN A 52 4.02 7.19 -0.12
C GLN A 52 3.14 7.43 1.10
N SER A 53 2.84 8.70 1.38
CA SER A 53 1.89 9.07 2.43
C SER A 53 0.44 8.64 2.08
N GLY A 54 -0.38 8.48 3.11
CA GLY A 54 -1.76 8.01 2.95
C GLY A 54 -1.99 6.59 3.45
N PHE A 55 -1.04 6.00 4.18
CA PHE A 55 -1.16 4.67 4.75
C PHE A 55 -0.75 4.65 6.21
N GLN A 56 -1.35 3.74 6.98
CA GLN A 56 -1.07 3.55 8.38
C GLN A 56 -1.12 2.06 8.76
N LYS A 57 -0.07 1.59 9.43
CA LYS A 57 -0.06 0.29 10.12
C LYS A 57 -0.93 0.38 11.37
N LYS A 58 -1.90 -0.52 11.51
CA LYS A 58 -2.74 -0.63 12.72
C LYS A 58 -2.77 -2.07 13.22
N TYR A 59 -2.79 -2.24 14.54
CA TYR A 59 -3.08 -3.52 15.15
C TYR A 59 -4.58 -3.81 15.02
N ILE A 60 -4.93 -4.99 14.53
CA ILE A 60 -6.32 -5.41 14.32
C ILE A 60 -6.79 -6.22 15.53
N ASN A 61 -6.17 -7.38 15.78
CA ASN A 61 -6.44 -8.23 16.94
C ASN A 61 -5.35 -9.31 17.09
N GLN A 62 -5.46 -10.16 18.11
CA GLN A 62 -4.48 -11.22 18.40
C GLN A 62 -4.40 -12.35 17.36
N TYR A 63 -5.44 -12.51 16.53
CA TYR A 63 -5.51 -13.57 15.51
C TYR A 63 -4.95 -13.11 14.16
N ILE A 64 -5.16 -11.84 13.80
CA ILE A 64 -4.73 -11.25 12.53
C ILE A 64 -3.38 -10.53 12.68
N GLY A 65 -3.10 -9.98 13.86
CA GLY A 65 -1.93 -9.13 14.10
C GLY A 65 -2.14 -7.72 13.56
N TYR A 66 -1.25 -7.27 12.69
CA TYR A 66 -1.26 -5.92 12.11
C TYR A 66 -1.82 -5.93 10.69
N GLY A 67 -2.37 -4.79 10.25
CA GLY A 67 -2.75 -4.57 8.87
C GLY A 67 -2.46 -3.15 8.41
N LEU A 68 -2.45 -2.96 7.09
CA LEU A 68 -2.27 -1.66 6.45
C LEU A 68 -3.62 -1.05 6.06
N PHE A 69 -3.82 0.20 6.45
CA PHE A 69 -5.05 0.96 6.18
C PHE A 69 -4.74 2.22 5.41
N ALA A 70 -5.62 2.59 4.47
CA ALA A 70 -5.56 3.88 3.80
C ALA A 70 -6.04 4.98 4.75
N THR A 71 -5.34 6.11 4.78
CA THR A 71 -5.73 7.32 5.55
C THR A 71 -6.27 8.43 4.65
N ARG A 72 -6.35 8.16 3.34
CA ARG A 72 -6.95 9.04 2.33
C ARG A 72 -7.55 8.19 1.22
N ASP A 73 -8.38 8.80 0.39
CA ASP A 73 -8.92 8.14 -0.79
C ASP A 73 -7.86 7.95 -1.88
N PHE A 74 -7.91 6.78 -2.52
CA PHE A 74 -7.16 6.43 -3.71
C PHE A 74 -8.13 6.07 -4.83
N SER A 75 -7.81 6.49 -6.05
CA SER A 75 -8.54 6.13 -7.25
C SER A 75 -8.00 4.83 -7.83
N LYS A 76 -8.85 4.12 -8.57
CA LYS A 76 -8.44 2.97 -9.37
C LYS A 76 -7.27 3.34 -10.29
N GLY A 77 -6.24 2.50 -10.33
CA GLY A 77 -5.02 2.74 -11.11
C GLY A 77 -4.01 3.72 -10.51
N ASP A 78 -4.26 4.26 -9.32
CA ASP A 78 -3.26 5.03 -8.59
C ASP A 78 -2.11 4.11 -8.13
N PHE A 79 -0.89 4.65 -8.13
CA PHE A 79 0.23 3.99 -7.46
C PHE A 79 0.07 4.11 -5.94
N LEU A 80 0.15 2.98 -5.25
CA LEU A 80 -0.05 2.89 -3.82
C LEU A 80 1.29 2.84 -3.08
N LEU A 81 1.95 1.68 -3.12
CA LEU A 81 3.23 1.42 -2.47
C LEU A 81 4.05 0.44 -3.29
N GLU A 82 5.37 0.54 -3.13
CA GLU A 82 6.30 -0.48 -3.59
C GLU A 82 6.47 -1.54 -2.49
N TYR A 83 6.40 -2.82 -2.88
CA TYR A 83 6.79 -3.91 -1.99
C TYR A 83 8.33 -4.00 -1.97
N ARG A 84 8.96 -3.27 -1.05
CA ARG A 84 10.42 -3.20 -0.95
C ARG A 84 10.98 -4.33 -0.09
N GLY A 85 12.10 -4.87 -0.52
CA GLY A 85 12.86 -5.90 0.20
C GLY A 85 14.14 -6.27 -0.53
N VAL A 86 14.80 -7.32 -0.06
CA VAL A 86 16.00 -7.87 -0.71
C VAL A 86 15.58 -8.75 -1.88
N HIS A 87 15.98 -8.39 -3.09
CA HIS A 87 15.76 -9.22 -4.26
C HIS A 87 16.71 -10.42 -4.26
N ARG A 88 16.16 -11.63 -4.45
CA ARG A 88 16.95 -12.86 -4.63
C ARG A 88 16.42 -13.66 -5.82
N PRO A 89 17.27 -14.43 -6.51
CA PRO A 89 16.79 -15.46 -7.40
C PRO A 89 16.07 -16.54 -6.58
N ASP A 90 15.02 -17.12 -7.16
CA ASP A 90 14.19 -18.19 -6.56
C ASP A 90 14.94 -19.53 -6.38
N THR A 91 16.24 -19.55 -6.68
CA THR A 91 17.12 -20.70 -6.46
C THR A 91 17.73 -20.70 -5.06
N ALA A 92 17.45 -19.69 -4.23
CA ALA A 92 17.91 -19.65 -2.85
C ALA A 92 17.07 -20.66 -2.05
N ALA A 93 17.57 -21.90 -2.02
CA ALA A 93 16.96 -23.08 -1.40
C ALA A 93 16.01 -22.72 -0.25
N GLU A 94 14.75 -23.09 -0.41
CA GLU A 94 13.80 -23.22 0.69
C GLU A 94 14.47 -24.08 1.75
N THR A 95 14.94 -23.43 2.80
CA THR A 95 15.27 -24.09 4.04
C THR A 95 13.99 -23.95 4.85
N ASP A 96 13.38 -25.07 5.20
CA ASP A 96 12.07 -25.16 5.87
C ASP A 96 11.98 -24.36 7.19
N ASP A 97 13.12 -23.83 7.67
CA ASP A 97 13.26 -23.03 8.89
C ASP A 97 13.19 -21.50 8.69
N VAL A 98 13.02 -20.99 7.46
CA VAL A 98 12.95 -19.54 7.21
C VAL A 98 11.51 -19.05 7.26
N ASP A 99 11.27 -18.02 8.10
CA ASP A 99 9.99 -17.32 8.16
C ASP A 99 9.68 -16.63 6.82
N ASN A 100 8.94 -17.32 5.97
CA ASN A 100 8.55 -16.85 4.63
C ASN A 100 7.33 -15.90 4.66
N THR A 101 6.87 -15.46 5.83
CA THR A 101 5.66 -14.62 5.97
C THR A 101 5.73 -13.32 5.14
N TYR A 102 6.93 -12.79 4.92
CA TYR A 102 7.15 -11.53 4.21
C TYR A 102 7.92 -11.68 2.90
N VAL A 103 7.94 -12.88 2.34
CA VAL A 103 8.55 -13.16 1.03
C VAL A 103 7.48 -13.03 -0.06
N PHE A 104 7.81 -12.28 -1.11
CA PHE A 104 6.95 -12.15 -2.28
C PHE A 104 7.65 -12.68 -3.53
N GLU A 105 7.16 -13.79 -4.06
CA GLU A 105 7.64 -14.43 -5.27
C GLU A 105 6.98 -13.85 -6.53
N TYR A 106 7.77 -13.65 -7.58
CA TYR A 106 7.30 -13.12 -8.84
C TYR A 106 8.17 -13.58 -10.01
N ARG A 107 7.55 -13.70 -11.19
CA ARG A 107 8.26 -14.01 -12.44
C ARG A 107 8.48 -12.75 -13.26
N HIS A 108 9.74 -12.48 -13.63
CA HIS A 108 10.09 -11.35 -14.48
C HIS A 108 11.10 -11.77 -15.54
N ASN A 109 10.84 -11.44 -16.82
CA ASN A 109 11.66 -11.82 -17.97
C ASN A 109 11.99 -13.33 -18.01
N GLY A 110 11.02 -14.17 -17.68
CA GLY A 110 11.15 -15.64 -17.67
C GLY A 110 11.87 -16.21 -16.44
N LYS A 111 12.45 -15.36 -15.57
CA LYS A 111 13.15 -15.78 -14.36
C LYS A 111 12.25 -15.66 -13.13
N ASP A 112 12.31 -16.67 -12.29
CA ASP A 112 11.64 -16.67 -10.99
C ASP A 112 12.54 -15.93 -9.99
N MET A 113 11.94 -14.96 -9.31
CA MET A 113 12.59 -14.01 -8.42
C MET A 113 11.74 -13.88 -7.16
N LEU A 114 12.36 -13.47 -6.06
CA LEU A 114 11.65 -13.17 -4.82
C LEU A 114 12.11 -11.84 -4.22
N ILE A 115 11.22 -11.22 -3.45
CA ILE A 115 11.48 -10.04 -2.63
C ILE A 115 11.30 -10.43 -1.17
N ASP A 116 12.39 -10.42 -0.41
CA ASP A 116 12.40 -10.69 1.04
C ASP A 116 12.22 -9.39 1.83
N ALA A 117 11.03 -9.18 2.39
CA ALA A 117 10.69 -8.03 3.23
C ALA A 117 10.70 -8.34 4.74
N THR A 118 11.44 -9.37 5.17
CA THR A 118 11.52 -9.83 6.57
C THR A 118 12.02 -8.73 7.52
N CYS A 119 12.94 -7.88 7.06
CA CYS A 119 13.38 -6.70 7.81
C CYS A 119 12.17 -5.81 8.20
N PRO A 120 11.90 -5.56 9.49
CA PRO A 120 10.71 -4.82 9.93
C PRO A 120 10.60 -3.39 9.39
N ASN A 121 11.73 -2.81 8.99
CA ASN A 121 11.86 -1.45 8.46
C ASN A 121 11.91 -1.39 6.92
N SER A 122 11.60 -2.48 6.22
CA SER A 122 11.66 -2.56 4.75
C SER A 122 10.61 -1.65 4.07
N CYS A 123 9.34 -1.90 4.35
CA CYS A 123 8.22 -1.11 3.84
C CYS A 123 6.93 -1.33 4.64
N LEU A 124 5.98 -0.42 4.47
CA LEU A 124 4.62 -0.56 4.96
C LEU A 124 3.82 -1.63 4.19
N ALA A 125 4.15 -1.87 2.91
CA ALA A 125 3.44 -2.82 2.06
C ALA A 125 3.47 -4.27 2.58
N ARG A 126 4.47 -4.63 3.40
CA ARG A 126 4.57 -5.93 4.08
C ARG A 126 3.41 -6.22 5.05
N TYR A 127 2.66 -5.21 5.46
CA TYR A 127 1.50 -5.34 6.36
C TYR A 127 0.18 -5.40 5.60
N ILE A 128 0.22 -5.55 4.27
CA ILE A 128 -1.00 -5.73 3.50
C ILE A 128 -1.50 -7.16 3.72
N ASN A 129 -2.72 -7.27 4.22
CA ASN A 129 -3.34 -8.55 4.52
C ASN A 129 -3.88 -9.20 3.25
N ASP A 130 -3.74 -10.52 3.17
CA ASP A 130 -4.41 -11.30 2.12
C ASP A 130 -5.92 -11.36 2.39
N CYS A 131 -6.71 -11.17 1.34
CA CYS A 131 -8.16 -11.29 1.37
C CYS A 131 -8.63 -12.01 0.10
N HIS A 132 -8.67 -13.35 0.17
CA HIS A 132 -9.14 -14.20 -0.91
C HIS A 132 -10.64 -14.01 -1.24
N LYS A 133 -11.47 -13.64 -0.25
CA LYS A 133 -12.94 -13.67 -0.37
C LYS A 133 -13.55 -12.42 -1.01
N ASP A 134 -12.88 -11.27 -0.89
CA ASP A 134 -13.29 -10.00 -1.52
C ASP A 134 -12.05 -9.08 -1.65
N PRO A 135 -11.18 -9.34 -2.64
CA PRO A 135 -10.04 -8.48 -2.89
C PRO A 135 -10.56 -7.12 -3.39
N THR A 136 -10.10 -6.02 -2.80
CA THR A 136 -10.48 -4.68 -3.29
C THR A 136 -9.88 -4.51 -4.68
N PRO A 137 -10.70 -4.30 -5.72
CA PRO A 137 -10.19 -4.16 -7.08
C PRO A 137 -9.38 -2.85 -7.19
N LEU A 138 -8.07 -2.98 -7.40
CA LEU A 138 -7.14 -1.90 -7.69
C LEU A 138 -7.33 -1.30 -9.10
#